data_AF-A0A831XPX7-F1
#
_entry.id   AF-A0A831XPX7-F1
#
_cell.length_a   1.000
_cell.length_b   1.000
_cell.length_c   1.000
_cell.angle_alpha   90.00
_cell.angle_beta   90.00
_cell.angle_gamma   90.00
#
_symmetry.space_group_name_H-M   'P 1'
#
loop_
_entity.id
_entity.type
_entity.pdbx_description
1 polymer ?
#
loop_
_entity_poly.entity_id
_entity_poly.type
_entity_poly.pdbx_seq_one_letter_code
_entity_poly.pdbx_strand_id
1 'polypeptide(L)'
;MPDVYGVILEALRPHLGARAEAVMDEGLKRLGKRPEELTPKDGETLLKGLAFRELQARLSPGEARRVVEEALGKIAGPVDLEALEAGLKRFGLYLDWPEVARYRALVNRLRQGTNPELQREAETLLEALEEKLEEALLRQAQDLAHLEESLERVRHLGGPKVRRLESLVATVRQAQAEGLLAPAEVERARGLALELRKLLESSVARAPTLPEIVFGTQEEAPKNPTDVFLTVEEADELEGELVIDLQALPEEAARRLEALEVEEERRRLEGLLSRYAPLLEWATVSPILAEVQALLEAGTPAGERLRLLEEAFQEAERNLQAEKRARLIQLAENLRTLPLPEAAKAPLEGALRLAEETLKEGGLPDLHPLEEELRRLEEEARRREEAERRLKEEREALIRELKGRGEAFLPLLEELQALSPDDLPERLPEIRSRYAALLKAQGEEALLRAKLREAEEALNALRPQALALGLGEAVEEAAKALAEGKLPDLEALRARLAEAEAQARQRALEELAR
;
A
#
# COMPACT_ATOMS: atom_id res chain seq x y z
N MET A 1 -4.44 27.41 17.01
CA MET A 1 -5.42 26.38 16.62
C MET A 1 -6.35 26.97 15.58
N PRO A 2 -6.74 26.23 14.53
CA PRO A 2 -7.72 26.72 13.55
C PRO A 2 -9.05 27.02 14.26
N ASP A 3 -9.73 28.11 13.85
CA ASP A 3 -11.09 28.43 14.33
C ASP A 3 -12.09 27.45 13.70
N VAL A 4 -12.11 26.22 14.23
CA VAL A 4 -12.94 25.11 13.72
C VAL A 4 -14.42 25.50 13.69
N TYR A 5 -14.88 26.22 14.72
CA TYR A 5 -16.24 26.72 14.80
C TYR A 5 -16.54 27.71 13.66
N GLY A 6 -15.69 28.74 13.51
CA GLY A 6 -15.85 29.76 12.47
C GLY A 6 -15.85 29.17 11.05
N VAL A 7 -14.94 28.23 10.78
CA VAL A 7 -14.83 27.57 9.48
C VAL A 7 -16.06 26.74 9.13
N ILE A 8 -16.58 25.95 10.08
CA ILE A 8 -17.83 25.19 9.86
C ILE A 8 -18.98 26.14 9.58
N LEU A 9 -19.09 27.21 10.37
CA LEU A 9 -20.21 28.14 10.32
C LEU A 9 -20.18 28.95 9.01
N GLU A 10 -19.01 29.33 8.53
CA GLU A 10 -18.81 29.96 7.22
C GLU A 10 -19.18 29.04 6.06
N ALA A 11 -18.86 27.74 6.16
CA ALA A 11 -19.23 26.76 5.14
C ALA A 11 -20.74 26.44 5.13
N LEU A 12 -21.40 26.45 6.28
CA LEU A 12 -22.83 26.12 6.40
C LEU A 12 -23.76 27.32 6.13
N ARG A 13 -23.34 28.55 6.44
CA ARG A 13 -24.15 29.78 6.28
C ARG A 13 -24.76 29.96 4.88
N PRO A 14 -24.05 29.73 3.76
CA PRO A 14 -24.60 29.87 2.42
C PRO A 14 -25.80 28.95 2.13
N HIS A 15 -25.89 27.80 2.81
CA HIS A 15 -26.90 26.77 2.55
C HIS A 15 -28.01 26.75 3.61
N LEU A 16 -27.63 26.96 4.88
CA LEU A 16 -28.54 26.86 6.03
C LEU A 16 -29.02 28.23 6.54
N GLY A 17 -28.35 29.33 6.21
CA GLY A 17 -28.69 30.68 6.67
C GLY A 17 -28.61 30.81 8.19
N ALA A 18 -29.59 31.46 8.82
CA ALA A 18 -29.67 31.60 10.28
C ALA A 18 -29.76 30.26 11.04
N ARG A 19 -30.12 29.17 10.34
CA ARG A 19 -30.19 27.83 10.93
C ARG A 19 -28.81 27.19 11.11
N ALA A 20 -27.77 27.69 10.44
CA ALA A 20 -26.40 27.23 10.63
C ALA A 20 -25.93 27.44 12.08
N GLU A 21 -26.23 28.60 12.68
CA GLU A 21 -25.89 28.92 14.07
C GLU A 21 -26.63 28.01 15.05
N ALA A 22 -27.94 27.80 14.83
CA ALA A 22 -28.74 26.91 15.68
C ALA A 22 -28.25 25.44 15.65
N VAL A 23 -27.84 24.94 14.48
CA VAL A 23 -27.29 23.60 14.31
C VAL A 23 -25.94 23.45 15.02
N MET A 24 -25.09 24.48 14.92
CA MET A 24 -23.80 24.50 15.63
C MET A 24 -23.97 24.58 17.15
N ASP A 25 -24.90 25.39 17.65
CA ASP A 25 -25.20 25.49 19.08
C ASP A 25 -25.79 24.19 19.65
N GLU A 26 -26.63 23.49 18.88
CA GLU A 26 -27.14 22.18 19.26
C GLU A 26 -26.04 21.11 19.25
N GLY A 27 -25.17 21.16 18.26
CA GLY A 27 -23.98 20.31 18.15
C GLY A 27 -23.02 20.47 19.32
N LEU A 28 -22.70 21.72 19.69
CA LEU A 28 -21.87 22.05 20.86
C LEU A 28 -22.49 21.55 22.16
N LYS A 29 -23.81 21.70 22.33
CA LYS A 29 -24.54 21.17 23.50
C LYS A 29 -24.45 19.64 23.61
N ARG A 30 -24.49 18.91 22.49
CA ARG A 30 -24.36 17.45 22.48
C ARG A 30 -22.94 16.99 22.78
N LEU A 31 -21.93 17.75 22.36
CA LEU A 31 -20.53 17.47 22.64
C LEU A 31 -20.08 17.96 24.03
N GLY A 32 -20.86 18.83 24.67
CA GLY A 32 -20.54 19.40 25.98
C GLY A 32 -19.32 20.32 25.98
N LYS A 33 -18.93 20.85 24.81
CA LYS A 33 -17.72 21.66 24.59
C LYS A 33 -18.08 23.10 24.24
N ARG A 34 -17.16 24.03 24.50
CA ARG A 34 -17.27 25.43 24.06
C ARG A 34 -16.75 25.59 22.62
N PRO A 35 -17.14 26.66 21.90
CA PRO A 35 -16.63 26.92 20.54
C PRO A 35 -15.10 26.92 20.45
N GLU A 36 -14.42 27.44 21.47
CA GLU A 36 -12.96 27.56 21.57
C GLU A 36 -12.24 26.22 21.85
N GLU A 37 -12.97 25.18 22.27
CA GLU A 37 -12.45 23.86 22.65
C GLU A 37 -12.66 22.81 21.56
N LEU A 38 -13.19 23.20 20.39
CA LEU A 38 -13.47 22.30 19.29
C LEU A 38 -12.18 21.84 18.61
N THR A 39 -11.97 20.52 18.59
CA THR A 39 -10.90 19.90 17.80
C THR A 39 -11.38 19.60 16.38
N PRO A 40 -10.48 19.38 15.41
CA PRO A 40 -10.85 18.95 14.06
C PRO A 40 -11.70 17.66 14.03
N LYS A 41 -11.44 16.70 14.94
CA LYS A 41 -12.23 15.46 15.09
C LYS A 41 -13.67 15.76 15.60
N ASP A 42 -13.81 16.73 16.50
CA ASP A 42 -15.14 17.19 16.94
C ASP A 42 -15.90 17.87 15.80
N GLY A 43 -15.21 18.69 15.01
CA GLY A 43 -15.74 19.35 13.82
C GLY A 43 -16.22 18.36 12.75
N GLU A 44 -15.49 17.25 12.57
CA GLU A 44 -15.89 16.17 11.68
C GLU A 44 -17.19 15.50 12.11
N THR A 45 -17.32 15.24 13.41
CA THR A 45 -18.51 14.62 14.00
C THR A 45 -19.74 15.52 13.83
N LEU A 46 -19.56 16.83 14.01
CA LEU A 46 -20.61 17.84 13.79
C LEU A 46 -21.06 17.90 12.34
N LEU A 47 -20.10 17.91 11.41
CA LEU A 47 -20.36 18.01 9.99
C LEU A 47 -21.04 16.76 9.42
N LYS A 48 -20.51 15.57 9.70
CA LYS A 48 -21.06 14.29 9.21
C LYS A 48 -22.38 13.87 9.88
N GLY A 49 -22.66 14.41 11.07
CA GLY A 49 -23.86 14.09 11.85
C GLY A 49 -24.99 15.10 11.66
N LEU A 50 -25.02 16.10 12.54
CA LEU A 50 -26.12 17.08 12.63
C LEU A 50 -26.18 17.98 11.40
N ALA A 51 -25.03 18.51 10.95
CA ALA A 51 -25.02 19.42 9.81
C ALA A 51 -25.38 18.70 8.51
N PHE A 52 -24.88 17.48 8.29
CA PHE A 52 -25.23 16.69 7.10
C PHE A 52 -26.74 16.38 7.02
N ARG A 53 -27.39 16.03 8.14
CA ARG A 53 -28.85 15.79 8.18
C ARG A 53 -29.65 17.04 7.82
N GLU A 54 -29.26 18.21 8.31
CA GLU A 54 -29.94 19.47 8.01
C GLU A 54 -29.63 19.96 6.57
N LEU A 55 -28.44 19.67 6.04
CA LEU A 55 -28.09 19.93 4.63
C LEU A 55 -28.91 19.04 3.69
N GLN A 56 -29.10 17.76 4.01
CA GLN A 56 -29.95 16.84 3.23
C GLN A 56 -31.42 17.25 3.20
N ALA A 57 -31.89 18.05 4.17
CA ALA A 57 -33.25 18.58 4.17
C ALA A 57 -33.45 19.72 3.14
N ARG A 58 -32.37 20.29 2.59
CA ARG A 58 -32.40 21.42 1.65
C ARG A 58 -31.70 21.17 0.31
N LEU A 59 -30.71 20.29 0.29
CA LEU A 59 -29.87 19.98 -0.87
C LEU A 59 -30.02 18.50 -1.25
N SER A 60 -29.66 18.19 -2.49
CA SER A 60 -29.55 16.78 -2.89
C SER A 60 -28.44 16.08 -2.08
N PRO A 61 -28.51 14.74 -1.89
CA PRO A 61 -27.50 14.00 -1.12
C PRO A 61 -26.07 14.17 -1.65
N GLY A 62 -25.89 14.35 -2.96
CA GLY A 62 -24.59 14.58 -3.59
C GLY A 62 -24.02 15.96 -3.28
N GLU A 63 -24.84 17.01 -3.31
CA GLU A 63 -24.43 18.38 -2.97
C GLU A 63 -24.16 18.53 -1.47
N ALA A 64 -24.99 17.92 -0.62
CA ALA A 64 -24.78 17.90 0.83
C ALA A 64 -23.44 17.23 1.20
N ARG A 65 -23.06 16.15 0.50
CA ARG A 65 -21.75 15.49 0.70
C ARG A 65 -20.60 16.40 0.29
N ARG A 66 -20.69 17.06 -0.87
CA ARG A 66 -19.66 18.00 -1.33
C ARG A 66 -19.43 19.15 -0.34
N VAL A 67 -20.50 19.75 0.17
CA VAL A 67 -20.41 20.85 1.16
C VAL A 67 -19.74 20.36 2.45
N VAL A 68 -20.09 19.15 2.91
CA VAL A 68 -19.45 18.55 4.09
C VAL A 68 -17.97 18.24 3.82
N GLU A 69 -17.62 17.68 2.68
CA GLU A 69 -16.23 17.38 2.31
C GLU A 69 -15.37 18.64 2.15
N GLU A 70 -15.89 19.69 1.54
CA GLU A 70 -15.21 20.98 1.44
C GLU A 70 -15.00 21.63 2.81
N ALA A 71 -16.00 21.56 3.69
CA ALA A 71 -15.89 22.07 5.06
C ALA A 71 -14.89 21.26 5.89
N LEU A 72 -14.93 19.92 5.77
CA LEU A 72 -13.94 19.02 6.39
C LEU A 72 -12.53 19.31 5.90
N GLY A 73 -12.34 19.58 4.61
CA GLY A 73 -11.05 19.95 4.05
C GLY A 73 -10.48 21.27 4.59
N LYS A 74 -11.35 22.21 4.98
CA LYS A 74 -10.95 23.48 5.61
C LYS A 74 -10.68 23.37 7.12
N ILE A 75 -11.25 22.35 7.78
CA ILE A 75 -11.11 22.08 9.22
C ILE A 75 -9.96 21.12 9.51
N ALA A 76 -9.68 20.21 8.57
CA ALA A 76 -8.43 19.49 8.54
C ALA A 76 -7.33 20.54 8.61
N GLY A 77 -6.63 20.59 9.75
CA GLY A 77 -5.56 21.55 9.96
C GLY A 77 -4.48 21.38 8.89
N PRO A 78 -3.50 22.31 8.83
CA PRO A 78 -2.31 22.05 8.04
C PRO A 78 -1.77 20.67 8.42
N VAL A 79 -1.49 19.85 7.40
CA VAL A 79 -0.83 18.53 7.54
C VAL A 79 0.27 18.67 8.58
N ASP A 80 0.24 17.86 9.65
CA ASP A 80 1.30 17.88 10.66
C ASP A 80 2.51 17.12 10.13
N LEU A 81 3.08 17.67 9.05
CA LEU A 81 4.30 17.21 8.42
C LEU A 81 5.45 17.21 9.43
N GLU A 82 5.44 18.11 10.42
CA GLU A 82 6.45 18.17 11.47
C GLU A 82 6.42 16.90 12.34
N ALA A 83 5.23 16.45 12.77
CA ALA A 83 5.08 15.19 13.51
C ALA A 83 5.53 13.98 12.67
N LEU A 84 5.12 13.92 11.39
CA LEU A 84 5.53 12.83 10.51
C LEU A 84 7.05 12.83 10.25
N GLU A 85 7.67 14.00 10.08
CA GLU A 85 9.11 14.13 9.93
C GLU A 85 9.88 13.79 11.20
N ALA A 86 9.32 14.08 12.38
CA ALA A 86 9.88 13.64 13.65
C ALA A 86 9.86 12.11 13.76
N GLY A 87 8.76 11.47 13.35
CA GLY A 87 8.67 10.02 13.22
C GLY A 87 9.74 9.46 12.27
N LEU A 88 9.94 10.09 11.12
CA LEU A 88 10.95 9.65 10.13
C LEU A 88 12.38 9.72 10.70
N LYS A 89 12.69 10.75 11.51
CA LYS A 89 13.98 10.87 12.19
C LYS A 89 14.19 9.75 13.21
N ARG A 90 13.15 9.38 13.96
CA ARG A 90 13.18 8.29 14.95
C ARG A 90 13.41 6.93 14.29
N PHE A 91 12.64 6.62 13.25
CA PHE A 91 12.72 5.35 12.54
C PHE A 91 13.85 5.27 11.50
N GLY A 92 14.58 6.36 11.27
CA GLY A 92 15.69 6.40 10.32
C GLY A 92 16.84 5.42 10.62
N LEU A 93 16.89 4.89 11.85
CA LEU A 93 17.85 3.86 12.27
C LEU A 93 17.45 2.44 11.81
N TYR A 94 16.20 2.20 11.42
CA TYR A 94 15.64 0.89 11.06
C TYR A 94 15.39 0.77 9.56
N LEU A 95 16.45 0.96 8.77
CA LEU A 95 16.39 0.94 7.30
C LEU A 95 16.06 -0.43 6.71
N ASP A 96 16.29 -1.49 7.49
CA ASP A 96 15.99 -2.88 7.17
C ASP A 96 14.49 -3.20 7.24
N TRP A 97 13.66 -2.29 7.77
CA TRP A 97 12.21 -2.48 7.84
C TRP A 97 11.53 -1.96 6.57
N PRO A 98 10.83 -2.80 5.81
CA PRO A 98 10.17 -2.38 4.57
C PRO A 98 9.08 -1.32 4.79
N GLU A 99 8.46 -1.31 5.98
CA GLU A 99 7.46 -0.32 6.38
C GLU A 99 8.07 1.09 6.51
N VAL A 100 9.33 1.19 6.97
CA VAL A 100 10.05 2.48 7.06
C VAL A 100 10.33 3.04 5.67
N ALA A 101 10.64 2.19 4.69
CA ALA A 101 10.80 2.59 3.29
C ALA A 101 9.50 3.15 2.69
N ARG A 102 8.36 2.47 2.95
CA ARG A 102 7.02 2.98 2.57
C ARG A 102 6.72 4.31 3.25
N TYR A 103 6.97 4.41 4.54
CA TYR A 103 6.75 5.63 5.31
C TYR A 103 7.58 6.80 4.77
N ARG A 104 8.85 6.58 4.43
CA ARG A 104 9.70 7.61 3.80
C ARG A 104 9.16 8.05 2.44
N ALA A 105 8.71 7.12 1.60
CA ALA A 105 8.09 7.45 0.32
C ALA A 105 6.84 8.34 0.51
N LEU A 106 5.97 7.99 1.46
CA LEU A 106 4.78 8.79 1.81
C LEU A 106 5.16 10.21 2.28
N VAL A 107 6.12 10.34 3.20
CA VAL A 107 6.57 11.64 3.70
C VAL A 107 7.21 12.47 2.58
N ASN A 108 8.04 11.86 1.73
CA ASN A 108 8.63 12.54 0.57
C ASN A 108 7.56 13.03 -0.41
N ARG A 109 6.48 12.28 -0.60
CA ARG A 109 5.35 12.68 -1.43
C ARG A 109 4.56 13.83 -0.80
N LEU A 110 4.30 13.76 0.50
CA LEU A 110 3.61 14.81 1.26
C LEU A 110 4.38 16.13 1.29
N ARG A 111 5.73 16.10 1.20
CA ARG A 111 6.55 17.31 1.01
C ARG A 111 6.30 18.03 -0.32
N GLN A 112 5.92 17.29 -1.36
CA GLN A 112 5.69 17.83 -2.70
C GLN A 112 4.24 18.33 -2.88
N GLY A 113 3.30 17.86 -2.06
CA GLY A 113 1.90 18.27 -2.13
C GLY A 113 1.06 17.69 -1.01
N THR A 114 0.02 18.45 -0.62
CA THR A 114 -0.92 18.08 0.43
C THR A 114 -1.92 17.05 -0.09
N ASN A 115 -1.93 15.84 0.46
CA ASN A 115 -2.95 14.83 0.22
C ASN A 115 -3.43 14.24 1.56
N PRO A 116 -4.70 14.46 1.97
CA PRO A 116 -5.21 14.01 3.26
C PRO A 116 -5.30 12.47 3.37
N GLU A 117 -5.45 11.75 2.26
CA GLU A 117 -5.50 10.28 2.27
C GLU A 117 -4.10 9.71 2.52
N LEU A 118 -3.09 10.22 1.83
CA LEU A 118 -1.69 9.83 2.06
C LEU A 118 -1.20 10.21 3.46
N GLN A 119 -1.70 11.31 4.02
CA GLN A 119 -1.42 11.69 5.39
C GLN A 119 -1.99 10.67 6.38
N ARG A 120 -3.26 10.28 6.23
CA ARG A 120 -3.88 9.25 7.09
C ARG A 120 -3.19 7.90 6.98
N GLU A 121 -2.74 7.54 5.77
CA GLU A 121 -1.93 6.34 5.56
C GLU A 121 -0.59 6.46 6.31
N ALA A 122 0.08 7.60 6.22
CA ALA A 122 1.35 7.83 6.93
C ALA A 122 1.17 7.81 8.46
N GLU A 123 0.11 8.42 8.99
CA GLU A 123 -0.21 8.41 10.43
C GLU A 123 -0.49 6.98 10.92
N THR A 124 -1.35 6.23 10.22
CA THR A 124 -1.62 4.82 10.55
C THR A 124 -0.35 3.96 10.50
N LEU A 125 0.51 4.19 9.48
CA LEU A 125 1.77 3.46 9.34
C LEU A 125 2.77 3.82 10.45
N LEU A 126 2.78 5.08 10.90
CA LEU A 126 3.60 5.50 12.04
C LEU A 126 3.15 4.80 13.32
N GLU A 127 1.85 4.72 13.58
CA GLU A 127 1.31 3.98 14.74
C GLU A 127 1.71 2.50 14.68
N ALA A 128 1.56 1.84 13.53
CA ALA A 128 1.98 0.44 13.35
C ALA A 128 3.49 0.24 13.53
N LEU A 129 4.32 1.19 13.09
CA LEU A 129 5.77 1.19 13.31
C LEU A 129 6.12 1.34 14.80
N GLU A 130 5.35 2.13 15.55
CA GLU A 130 5.51 2.28 17.00
C GLU A 130 5.16 0.98 17.73
N GLU A 131 4.03 0.35 17.41
CA GLU A 131 3.65 -0.96 17.96
C GLU A 131 4.73 -2.02 17.68
N LYS A 132 5.22 -2.09 16.44
CA LYS A 132 6.29 -3.00 16.04
C LYS A 132 7.60 -2.75 16.80
N LEU A 133 7.95 -1.48 17.06
CA LEU A 133 9.11 -1.13 17.87
C LEU A 133 8.94 -1.57 19.32
N GLU A 134 7.76 -1.39 19.90
CA GLU A 134 7.46 -1.86 21.25
C GLU A 134 7.60 -3.39 21.37
N GLU A 135 7.05 -4.14 20.42
CA GLU A 135 7.20 -5.60 20.36
C GLU A 135 8.67 -6.02 20.24
N ALA A 136 9.44 -5.36 19.37
CA ALA A 136 10.86 -5.65 19.20
C ALA A 136 11.67 -5.32 20.47
N LEU A 137 11.35 -4.24 21.17
CA LEU A 137 11.97 -3.87 22.44
C LEU A 137 11.64 -4.85 23.55
N LEU A 138 10.41 -5.41 23.57
CA LEU A 138 10.05 -6.49 24.49
C LEU A 138 10.86 -7.75 24.24
N ARG A 139 11.06 -8.12 22.96
CA ARG A 139 11.93 -9.25 22.59
C ARG A 139 13.37 -9.01 23.00
N GLN A 140 13.92 -7.82 22.73
CA GLN A 140 15.27 -7.45 23.15
C GLN A 140 15.43 -7.49 24.68
N ALA A 141 14.40 -7.11 25.45
CA ALA A 141 14.44 -7.22 26.91
C ALA A 141 14.52 -8.67 27.40
N GLN A 142 13.76 -9.58 26.77
CA GLN A 142 13.85 -11.02 27.07
C GLN A 142 15.24 -11.57 26.73
N ASP A 143 15.79 -11.15 25.60
CA ASP A 143 17.11 -11.55 25.15
C ASP A 143 18.22 -11.04 26.07
N LEU A 144 18.09 -9.80 26.53
CA LEU A 144 19.00 -9.21 27.51
C LEU A 144 18.97 -10.01 28.82
N ALA A 145 17.79 -10.39 29.33
CA ALA A 145 17.68 -11.20 30.54
C ALA A 145 18.39 -12.56 30.38
N HIS A 146 18.22 -13.22 29.23
CA HIS A 146 18.94 -14.46 28.91
C HIS A 146 20.46 -14.26 28.79
N LEU A 147 20.90 -13.15 28.19
CA LEU A 147 22.32 -12.83 28.08
C LEU A 147 22.95 -12.51 29.44
N GLU A 148 22.24 -11.83 30.33
CA GLU A 148 22.67 -11.56 31.70
C GLU A 148 22.84 -12.86 32.50
N GLU A 149 21.86 -13.77 32.43
CA GLU A 149 21.97 -15.10 33.04
C GLU A 149 23.15 -15.90 32.45
N SER A 150 23.34 -15.83 31.14
CA SER A 150 24.48 -16.46 30.45
C SER A 150 25.81 -15.91 30.94
N LEU A 151 25.90 -14.59 31.07
CA LEU A 151 27.10 -13.91 31.52
C LEU A 151 27.43 -14.28 32.96
N GLU A 152 26.45 -14.33 33.87
CA GLU A 152 26.66 -14.76 35.26
C GLU A 152 27.24 -16.17 35.34
N ARG A 153 26.72 -17.09 34.51
CA ARG A 153 27.20 -18.47 34.44
C ARG A 153 28.64 -18.55 33.95
N VAL A 154 29.08 -17.71 33.02
CA VAL A 154 30.43 -17.78 32.44
C VAL A 154 31.44 -16.85 33.14
N ARG A 155 30.97 -15.91 33.96
CA ARG A 155 31.81 -14.87 34.59
C ARG A 155 33.07 -15.40 35.28
N HIS A 156 33.00 -16.61 35.83
CA HIS A 156 34.09 -17.27 36.54
C HIS A 156 35.23 -17.78 35.63
N LEU A 157 35.02 -17.96 34.31
CA LEU A 157 36.10 -18.27 33.36
C LEU A 157 37.10 -17.10 33.25
N GLY A 158 36.62 -15.87 33.37
CA GLY A 158 37.43 -14.66 33.18
C GLY A 158 38.01 -14.53 31.76
N GLY A 159 38.92 -13.56 31.60
CA GLY A 159 39.67 -13.36 30.35
C GLY A 159 39.06 -12.37 29.35
N PRO A 160 39.74 -12.13 28.20
CA PRO A 160 39.35 -11.11 27.23
C PRO A 160 37.98 -11.33 26.59
N LYS A 161 37.62 -12.58 26.27
CA LYS A 161 36.31 -12.92 25.68
C LYS A 161 35.14 -12.64 26.64
N VAL A 162 35.30 -12.91 27.94
CA VAL A 162 34.28 -12.59 28.97
C VAL A 162 34.14 -11.08 29.11
N ARG A 163 35.24 -10.31 29.14
CA ARG A 163 35.19 -8.84 29.17
C ARG A 163 34.49 -8.27 27.93
N ARG A 164 34.71 -8.85 26.76
CA ARG A 164 34.01 -8.47 25.52
C ARG A 164 32.51 -8.72 25.63
N LEU A 165 32.09 -9.87 26.19
CA LEU A 165 30.68 -10.15 26.47
C LEU A 165 30.08 -9.17 27.49
N GLU A 166 30.79 -8.86 28.59
CA GLU A 166 30.37 -7.85 29.57
C GLU A 166 30.13 -6.49 28.91
N SER A 167 31.05 -6.04 28.04
CA SER A 167 30.90 -4.80 27.29
C SER A 167 29.71 -4.82 26.34
N LEU A 168 29.50 -5.91 25.59
CA LEU A 168 28.36 -6.03 24.68
C LEU A 168 27.02 -6.03 25.42
N VAL A 169 26.91 -6.77 26.53
CA VAL A 169 25.72 -6.78 27.37
C VAL A 169 25.45 -5.39 27.96
N ALA A 170 26.50 -4.65 28.35
CA ALA A 170 26.35 -3.28 28.81
C ALA A 170 25.83 -2.35 27.69
N THR A 171 26.32 -2.49 26.46
CA THR A 171 25.83 -1.73 25.30
C THR A 171 24.37 -2.05 25.00
N VAL A 172 23.97 -3.33 25.01
CA VAL A 172 22.57 -3.73 24.78
C VAL A 172 21.66 -3.19 25.90
N ARG A 173 22.10 -3.23 27.17
CA ARG A 173 21.36 -2.67 28.29
C ARG A 173 21.18 -1.16 28.13
N GLN A 174 22.21 -0.44 27.69
CA GLN A 174 22.11 0.99 27.42
C GLN A 174 21.13 1.28 26.28
N ALA A 175 21.23 0.56 25.15
CA ALA A 175 20.30 0.70 24.04
C ALA A 175 18.84 0.44 24.46
N GLN A 176 18.59 -0.60 25.26
CA GLN A 176 17.28 -0.89 25.83
C GLN A 176 16.76 0.26 26.70
N ALA A 177 17.61 0.85 27.53
CA ALA A 177 17.24 1.98 28.40
C ALA A 177 16.92 3.25 27.59
N GLU A 178 17.58 3.44 26.45
CA GLU A 178 17.33 4.53 25.51
C GLU A 178 16.13 4.26 24.58
N GLY A 179 15.51 3.07 24.65
CA GLY A 179 14.40 2.67 23.78
C GLY A 179 14.82 2.39 22.34
N LEU A 180 16.07 1.98 22.13
CA LEU A 180 16.67 1.67 20.84
C LEU A 180 16.95 0.17 20.70
N LEU A 181 16.72 -0.36 19.50
CA LEU A 181 17.14 -1.72 19.15
C LEU A 181 18.64 -1.78 18.82
N ALA A 182 19.30 -2.83 19.31
CA ALA A 182 20.70 -3.16 19.06
C ALA A 182 20.83 -4.62 18.59
N PRO A 183 20.20 -5.00 17.46
CA PRO A 183 20.08 -6.39 17.03
C PRO A 183 21.45 -7.04 16.75
N ALA A 184 22.38 -6.30 16.13
CA ALA A 184 23.72 -6.80 15.82
C ALA A 184 24.55 -7.04 17.09
N GLU A 185 24.40 -6.21 18.11
CA GLU A 185 25.04 -6.37 19.42
C GLU A 185 24.47 -7.57 20.16
N VAL A 186 23.15 -7.78 20.11
CA VAL A 186 22.48 -8.95 20.69
C VAL A 186 22.96 -10.24 20.04
N GLU A 187 23.03 -10.30 18.70
CA GLU A 187 23.54 -11.48 17.98
C GLU A 187 25.01 -11.76 18.29
N ARG A 188 25.87 -10.73 18.30
CA ARG A 188 27.28 -10.88 18.69
C ARG A 188 27.43 -11.34 20.13
N ALA A 189 26.62 -10.81 21.05
CA ALA A 189 26.63 -11.22 22.45
C ALA A 189 26.17 -12.67 22.61
N ARG A 190 25.14 -13.11 21.88
CA ARG A 190 24.67 -14.50 21.87
C ARG A 190 25.72 -15.46 21.33
N GLY A 191 26.34 -15.15 20.20
CA GLY A 191 27.42 -15.96 19.62
C GLY A 191 28.59 -16.15 20.61
N LEU A 192 29.05 -15.04 21.22
CA LEU A 192 30.10 -15.09 22.23
C LEU A 192 29.68 -15.83 23.51
N ALA A 193 28.44 -15.64 23.98
CA ALA A 193 27.91 -16.35 25.14
C ALA A 193 27.83 -17.86 24.88
N LEU A 194 27.42 -18.25 23.66
CA LEU A 194 27.39 -19.64 23.23
C LEU A 194 28.80 -20.24 23.19
N GLU A 195 29.76 -19.60 22.53
CA GLU A 195 31.17 -20.03 22.51
C GLU A 195 31.72 -20.25 23.93
N LEU A 196 31.48 -19.29 24.81
CA LEU A 196 31.95 -19.32 26.17
C LEU A 196 31.26 -20.42 27.02
N ARG A 197 29.97 -20.68 26.80
CA ARG A 197 29.26 -21.82 27.41
C ARG A 197 29.78 -23.16 26.89
N LYS A 198 30.13 -23.26 25.60
CA LYS A 198 30.79 -24.44 25.05
C LYS A 198 32.16 -24.69 25.69
N LEU A 199 32.91 -23.63 25.95
CA LEU A 199 34.18 -23.69 26.69
C LEU A 199 33.98 -24.15 28.14
N LEU A 200 32.94 -23.68 28.83
CA LEU A 200 32.57 -24.20 30.16
C LEU A 200 32.29 -25.70 30.13
N GLU A 201 31.36 -26.15 29.30
CA GLU A 201 30.94 -27.57 29.26
C GLU A 201 32.09 -28.48 28.84
N SER A 202 32.93 -28.06 27.88
CA SER A 202 34.12 -28.82 27.48
C SER A 202 35.20 -28.85 28.57
N SER A 203 35.36 -27.79 29.37
CA SER A 203 36.27 -27.77 30.51
C SER A 203 35.81 -28.62 31.69
N VAL A 204 34.49 -28.70 31.93
CA VAL A 204 33.88 -29.54 32.97
C VAL A 204 33.90 -31.02 32.57
N ALA A 205 33.73 -31.32 31.29
CA ALA A 205 33.83 -32.66 30.73
C ALA A 205 35.24 -33.26 30.79
N ARG A 206 36.27 -32.41 30.77
CA ARG A 206 37.68 -32.80 30.91
C ARG A 206 38.06 -32.86 32.39
N ALA A 207 37.57 -33.88 33.10
CA ALA A 207 38.07 -34.21 34.43
C ALA A 207 39.59 -34.40 34.38
N PRO A 208 40.37 -33.98 35.39
CA PRO A 208 41.82 -34.01 35.34
C PRO A 208 42.31 -35.46 35.46
N THR A 209 42.46 -36.16 34.35
CA THR A 209 43.54 -37.13 34.25
C THR A 209 44.80 -36.31 34.00
N LEU A 210 45.60 -36.11 35.03
CA LEU A 210 46.99 -35.64 34.89
C LEU A 210 47.70 -36.53 33.87
N PRO A 211 48.24 -35.93 32.80
CA PRO A 211 49.66 -36.11 32.57
C PRO A 211 50.39 -34.77 32.63
N GLU A 212 51.63 -34.81 33.08
CA GLU A 212 52.53 -33.67 33.28
C GLU A 212 52.48 -32.66 32.13
N ILE A 213 52.04 -31.44 32.42
CA ILE A 213 52.28 -30.28 31.57
C ILE A 213 53.77 -29.97 31.69
N VAL A 214 54.57 -30.46 30.74
CA VAL A 214 55.93 -29.97 30.53
C VAL A 214 55.80 -28.59 29.88
N PHE A 215 56.03 -27.54 30.67
CA PHE A 215 56.21 -26.19 30.14
C PHE A 215 57.52 -26.15 29.35
N GLY A 216 57.42 -26.25 28.02
CA GLY A 216 58.49 -25.85 27.12
C GLY A 216 58.47 -24.33 26.94
N THR A 217 59.09 -23.60 27.86
CA THR A 217 59.38 -22.17 27.66
C THR A 217 60.48 -22.04 26.60
N GLN A 218 60.13 -21.71 25.36
CA GLN A 218 61.04 -20.97 24.49
C GLN A 218 60.83 -19.48 24.77
N GLU A 219 61.60 -18.96 25.71
CA GLU A 219 61.83 -17.52 25.84
C GLU A 219 62.75 -17.07 24.71
N GLU A 220 62.23 -16.32 23.74
CA GLU A 220 63.02 -15.30 23.05
C GLU A 220 62.46 -13.93 23.40
N ALA A 221 63.28 -13.15 24.10
CA ALA A 221 62.94 -11.81 24.58
C ALA A 221 62.85 -10.79 23.42
N PRO A 222 61.86 -9.89 23.40
CA PRO A 222 61.80 -8.82 22.42
C PRO A 222 62.85 -7.75 22.73
N LYS A 223 63.69 -7.44 21.74
CA LYS A 223 64.61 -6.30 21.75
C LYS A 223 63.94 -5.10 21.07
N ASN A 224 63.39 -4.20 21.89
CA ASN A 224 63.30 -2.73 21.76
C ASN A 224 61.92 -2.19 22.21
N PRO A 225 61.88 -1.16 23.08
CA PRO A 225 60.65 -0.47 23.46
C PRO A 225 60.48 0.79 22.60
N THR A 226 59.42 0.86 21.80
CA THR A 226 58.87 2.16 21.40
C THR A 226 57.37 2.05 21.28
N ASP A 227 56.67 3.04 21.84
CA ASP A 227 55.23 3.15 21.89
C ASP A 227 54.61 3.04 20.48
N VAL A 228 53.85 1.96 20.26
CA VAL A 228 52.96 1.82 19.11
C VAL A 228 51.54 1.87 19.66
N PHE A 229 50.82 2.93 19.31
CA PHE A 229 49.38 3.02 19.53
C PHE A 229 48.70 1.98 18.62
N LEU A 230 48.22 0.89 19.22
CA LEU A 230 47.46 -0.14 18.51
C LEU A 230 46.06 0.38 18.19
N THR A 231 45.77 0.59 16.90
CA THR A 231 44.42 0.79 16.37
C THR A 231 43.68 -0.55 16.29
N VAL A 232 42.35 -0.50 16.44
CA VAL A 232 41.42 -1.64 16.63
C VAL A 232 41.44 -2.69 15.50
N GLU A 233 42.12 -2.43 14.38
CA GLU A 233 42.18 -3.32 13.21
C GLU A 233 43.32 -4.35 13.26
N GLU A 234 44.30 -4.23 14.15
CA GLU A 234 45.45 -5.16 14.19
C GLU A 234 45.34 -6.27 15.26
N ALA A 235 44.15 -6.46 15.85
CA ALA A 235 43.91 -7.50 16.86
C ALA A 235 43.57 -8.88 16.28
N ASP A 236 43.25 -8.97 14.98
CA ASP A 236 42.88 -10.23 14.31
C ASP A 236 44.11 -11.11 13.97
N GLU A 237 45.34 -10.57 14.00
CA GLU A 237 46.55 -11.31 13.62
C GLU A 237 47.30 -11.96 14.81
N LEU A 238 46.81 -11.83 16.04
CA LEU A 238 47.31 -12.53 17.23
C LEU A 238 46.33 -13.58 17.75
N GLU A 239 45.51 -14.13 16.84
CA GLU A 239 44.70 -15.32 17.10
C GLU A 239 45.55 -16.58 16.97
N GLY A 240 46.08 -17.07 18.09
CA GLY A 240 46.34 -18.50 18.19
C GLY A 240 45.00 -19.22 18.13
N GLU A 241 44.65 -19.83 16.99
CA GLU A 241 43.52 -20.75 16.85
C GLU A 241 43.65 -21.85 17.92
N LEU A 242 42.83 -21.77 18.98
CA LEU A 242 42.62 -22.89 19.89
C LEU A 242 41.74 -23.91 19.15
N VAL A 243 42.38 -24.81 18.41
CA VAL A 243 41.73 -25.98 17.82
C VAL A 243 41.26 -26.88 18.96
N ILE A 244 39.96 -26.87 19.25
CA ILE A 244 39.33 -27.75 20.23
C ILE A 244 39.16 -29.11 19.58
N ASP A 245 39.88 -30.12 20.07
CA ASP A 245 39.75 -31.51 19.63
C ASP A 245 38.46 -32.11 20.24
N LEU A 246 37.35 -32.04 19.51
CA LEU A 246 36.01 -32.49 19.93
C LEU A 246 35.87 -34.02 20.03
N GLN A 247 36.92 -34.79 19.70
CA GLN A 247 36.83 -36.26 19.55
C GLN A 247 36.87 -37.06 20.87
N ALA A 248 37.02 -36.41 22.03
CA ALA A 248 37.12 -37.09 23.33
C ALA A 248 36.26 -36.42 24.43
N LEU A 249 35.03 -36.05 24.13
CA LEU A 249 34.04 -35.62 25.12
C LEU A 249 33.16 -36.82 25.57
N PRO A 250 32.77 -36.92 26.86
CA PRO A 250 31.73 -37.83 27.31
C PRO A 250 30.42 -37.57 26.53
N GLU A 251 29.66 -38.63 26.20
CA GLU A 251 28.40 -38.53 25.42
C GLU A 251 27.40 -37.53 26.02
N GLU A 252 27.40 -37.37 27.35
CA GLU A 252 26.54 -36.40 28.06
C GLU A 252 26.93 -34.94 27.80
N ALA A 253 28.22 -34.64 27.65
CA ALA A 253 28.70 -33.29 27.37
C ALA A 253 28.46 -32.92 25.90
N ALA A 254 28.64 -33.87 24.97
CA ALA A 254 28.30 -33.68 23.56
C ALA A 254 26.81 -33.35 23.38
N ARG A 255 25.91 -34.10 24.04
CA ARG A 255 24.46 -33.83 24.00
C ARG A 255 24.07 -32.47 24.57
N ARG A 256 24.77 -31.99 25.61
CA ARG A 256 24.53 -30.64 26.17
C ARG A 256 24.99 -29.53 25.22
N LEU A 257 26.11 -29.74 24.52
CA LEU A 257 26.60 -28.81 23.50
C LEU A 257 25.64 -28.72 22.30
N GLU A 258 25.15 -29.86 21.81
CA GLU A 258 24.15 -29.94 20.74
C GLU A 258 22.84 -29.24 21.16
N ALA A 259 22.38 -29.44 22.40
CA ALA A 259 21.19 -28.77 22.91
C ALA A 259 21.34 -27.24 22.93
N LEU A 260 22.50 -26.73 23.35
CA LEU A 260 22.77 -25.28 23.34
C LEU A 260 22.83 -24.70 21.92
N GLU A 261 23.35 -25.45 20.95
CA GLU A 261 23.34 -25.05 19.53
C GLU A 261 21.93 -25.02 18.96
N VAL A 262 21.12 -26.04 19.23
CA VAL A 262 19.72 -26.13 18.78
C VAL A 262 18.87 -25.00 19.36
N GLU A 263 19.06 -24.64 20.63
CA GLU A 263 18.34 -23.51 21.25
C GLU A 263 18.64 -22.17 20.57
N GLU A 264 19.91 -21.90 20.25
CA GLU A 264 20.30 -20.67 19.57
C GLU A 264 19.87 -20.66 18.09
N GLU A 265 19.95 -21.80 17.40
CA GLU A 265 19.45 -21.92 16.02
C GLU A 265 17.93 -21.80 15.93
N ARG A 266 17.17 -22.30 16.91
CA ARG A 266 15.72 -22.07 16.99
C ARG A 266 15.39 -20.59 17.14
N ARG A 267 16.11 -19.87 18.00
CA ARG A 267 15.92 -18.41 18.17
C ARG A 267 16.27 -17.65 16.90
N ARG A 268 17.34 -18.05 16.20
CA ARG A 268 17.72 -17.49 14.90
C ARG A 268 16.66 -17.75 13.85
N LEU A 269 16.12 -18.97 13.79
CA LEU A 269 15.02 -19.32 12.89
C LEU A 269 13.77 -18.49 13.18
N GLU A 270 13.37 -18.32 14.44
CA GLU A 270 12.24 -17.45 14.79
C GLU A 270 12.43 -16.00 14.32
N GLY A 271 13.66 -15.49 14.41
CA GLY A 271 14.03 -14.18 13.87
C GLY A 271 13.79 -14.11 12.36
N LEU A 272 14.30 -15.09 11.61
CA LEU A 272 14.12 -15.18 10.16
C LEU A 272 12.65 -15.33 9.76
N LEU A 273 11.88 -16.16 10.46
CA LEU A 273 10.46 -16.36 10.21
C LEU A 273 9.66 -15.08 10.40
N SER A 274 9.98 -14.30 11.44
CA SER A 274 9.31 -13.02 11.69
C SER A 274 9.64 -11.98 10.61
N ARG A 275 10.90 -11.91 10.17
CA ARG A 275 11.36 -10.98 9.14
C ARG A 275 10.81 -11.32 7.75
N TYR A 276 10.79 -12.60 7.40
CA TYR A 276 10.46 -13.09 6.05
C TYR A 276 9.10 -13.78 5.99
N ALA A 277 8.17 -13.43 6.87
CA ALA A 277 6.82 -14.01 6.93
C ALA A 277 6.10 -14.10 5.57
N PRO A 278 6.19 -13.10 4.66
CA PRO A 278 5.54 -13.18 3.34
C PRO A 278 6.17 -14.21 2.37
N LEU A 279 7.39 -14.68 2.64
CA LEU A 279 8.17 -15.55 1.74
C LEU A 279 8.17 -17.02 2.17
N LEU A 280 7.50 -17.37 3.27
CA LEU A 280 7.56 -18.72 3.85
C LEU A 280 7.03 -19.81 2.92
N GLU A 281 6.00 -19.49 2.13
CA GLU A 281 5.36 -20.44 1.22
C GLU A 281 6.03 -20.51 -0.16
N TRP A 282 7.11 -19.76 -0.39
CA TRP A 282 7.79 -19.76 -1.68
C TRP A 282 8.45 -21.11 -1.97
N ALA A 283 8.34 -21.57 -3.22
CA ALA A 283 8.82 -22.88 -3.64
C ALA A 283 10.34 -23.10 -3.39
N THR A 284 11.12 -22.03 -3.39
CA THR A 284 12.57 -22.06 -3.12
C THR A 284 12.91 -22.12 -1.63
N VAL A 285 12.02 -21.62 -0.76
CA VAL A 285 12.24 -21.47 0.69
C VAL A 285 11.58 -22.60 1.48
N SER A 286 10.34 -22.94 1.14
CA SER A 286 9.51 -23.95 1.82
C SER A 286 10.21 -25.31 2.06
N PRO A 287 10.91 -25.93 1.08
CA PRO A 287 11.56 -27.22 1.32
C PRO A 287 12.74 -27.11 2.29
N ILE A 288 13.55 -26.05 2.18
CA ILE A 288 14.70 -25.83 3.07
C ILE A 288 14.21 -25.51 4.48
N LEU A 289 13.13 -24.72 4.61
CA LEU A 289 12.51 -24.42 5.90
C LEU A 289 12.01 -25.69 6.59
N ALA A 290 11.33 -26.58 5.86
CA ALA A 290 10.84 -27.84 6.41
C ALA A 290 12.00 -28.75 6.88
N GLU A 291 13.10 -28.80 6.13
CA GLU A 291 14.30 -29.53 6.54
C GLU A 291 14.93 -28.96 7.82
N VAL A 292 15.06 -27.63 7.91
CA VAL A 292 15.62 -26.95 9.10
C VAL A 292 14.71 -27.17 10.32
N GLN A 293 13.39 -27.05 10.17
CA GLN A 293 12.44 -27.32 11.25
C GLN A 293 12.53 -28.78 11.73
N ALA A 294 12.59 -29.74 10.80
CA ALA A 294 12.72 -31.16 11.15
C ALA A 294 14.03 -31.47 11.90
N LEU A 295 15.15 -30.87 11.50
CA LEU A 295 16.43 -31.02 12.19
C LEU A 295 16.38 -30.44 13.61
N LEU A 296 15.82 -29.24 13.78
CA LEU A 296 15.71 -28.60 15.09
C LEU A 296 14.71 -29.31 16.01
N GLU A 297 13.62 -29.86 15.48
CA GLU A 297 12.67 -30.69 16.23
C GLU A 297 13.29 -32.03 16.68
N ALA A 298 14.12 -32.63 15.84
CA ALA A 298 14.89 -33.83 16.16
C ALA A 298 16.03 -33.58 17.17
N GLY A 299 16.29 -32.32 17.53
CA GLY A 299 17.36 -31.94 18.46
C GLY A 299 18.75 -32.00 17.85
N THR A 300 18.84 -31.92 16.52
CA THR A 300 20.11 -31.86 15.77
C THR A 300 20.33 -30.45 15.25
N PRO A 301 21.57 -29.90 15.33
CA PRO A 301 21.87 -28.59 14.77
C PRO A 301 21.74 -28.59 13.24
N ALA A 302 21.07 -27.57 12.70
CA ALA A 302 20.84 -27.37 11.28
C ALA A 302 22.06 -26.78 10.56
N GLY A 303 22.89 -25.97 11.24
CA GLY A 303 24.18 -25.49 10.74
C GLY A 303 24.14 -24.89 9.34
N GLU A 304 24.74 -25.58 8.37
CA GLU A 304 24.79 -25.17 6.96
C GLU A 304 23.40 -25.02 6.32
N ARG A 305 22.42 -25.83 6.73
CA ARG A 305 21.04 -25.74 6.20
C ARG A 305 20.37 -24.43 6.61
N LEU A 306 20.67 -23.92 7.81
CA LEU A 306 20.17 -22.63 8.27
C LEU A 306 20.78 -21.47 7.46
N ARG A 307 22.06 -21.55 7.09
CA ARG A 307 22.71 -20.56 6.21
C ARG A 307 22.12 -20.59 4.80
N LEU A 308 21.91 -21.79 4.24
CA LEU A 308 21.25 -21.95 2.94
C LEU A 308 19.83 -21.39 2.96
N LEU A 309 19.11 -21.53 4.08
CA LEU A 309 17.79 -20.94 4.25
C LEU A 309 17.84 -19.40 4.24
N GLU A 310 18.82 -18.80 4.91
CA GLU A 310 19.02 -17.34 4.89
C GLU A 310 19.34 -16.83 3.49
N GLU A 311 20.22 -17.51 2.77
CA GLU A 311 20.55 -17.18 1.39
C GLU A 311 19.32 -17.30 0.48
N ALA A 312 18.52 -18.35 0.66
CA ALA A 312 17.26 -18.54 -0.07
C ALA A 312 16.24 -17.43 0.22
N PHE A 313 16.14 -16.95 1.47
CA PHE A 313 15.30 -15.80 1.82
C PHE A 313 15.78 -14.52 1.14
N GLN A 314 17.07 -14.23 1.17
CA GLN A 314 17.64 -13.04 0.51
C GLN A 314 17.47 -13.08 -1.00
N GLU A 315 17.63 -14.24 -1.63
CA GLU A 315 17.39 -14.42 -3.06
C GLU A 315 15.91 -14.25 -3.41
N ALA A 316 15.01 -14.86 -2.61
CA ALA A 316 13.57 -14.70 -2.77
C ALA A 316 13.13 -13.23 -2.64
N GLU A 317 13.67 -12.49 -1.68
CA GLU A 317 13.41 -11.06 -1.50
C GLU A 317 13.85 -10.24 -2.73
N ARG A 318 15.07 -10.48 -3.24
CA ARG A 318 15.57 -9.82 -4.45
C ARG A 318 14.72 -10.14 -5.68
N ASN A 319 14.30 -11.39 -5.81
CA ASN A 319 13.43 -11.83 -6.90
C ASN A 319 12.06 -11.17 -6.81
N LEU A 320 11.47 -11.08 -5.62
CA LEU A 320 10.21 -10.38 -5.40
C LEU A 320 10.33 -8.89 -5.74
N GLN A 321 11.39 -8.22 -5.31
CA GLN A 321 11.62 -6.81 -5.67
C GLN A 321 11.77 -6.62 -7.19
N ALA A 322 12.48 -7.54 -7.86
CA ALA A 322 12.64 -7.51 -9.31
C ALA A 322 11.30 -7.75 -10.04
N GLU A 323 10.49 -8.69 -9.57
CA GLU A 323 9.16 -8.97 -10.10
C GLU A 323 8.23 -7.75 -9.94
N LYS A 324 8.16 -7.17 -8.74
CA LYS A 324 7.36 -5.97 -8.46
C LYS A 324 7.80 -4.79 -9.33
N ARG A 325 9.11 -4.61 -9.52
CA ARG A 325 9.65 -3.59 -10.43
C ARG A 325 9.25 -3.83 -11.88
N ALA A 326 9.39 -5.06 -12.38
CA ALA A 326 8.97 -5.41 -13.72
C ALA A 326 7.46 -5.17 -13.91
N ARG A 327 6.65 -5.52 -12.90
CA ARG A 327 5.22 -5.31 -12.92
C ARG A 327 4.83 -3.84 -12.93
N LEU A 328 5.49 -2.98 -12.14
CA LEU A 328 5.26 -1.53 -12.20
C LEU A 328 5.57 -0.93 -13.56
N ILE A 329 6.67 -1.37 -14.21
CA ILE A 329 7.00 -0.93 -15.57
C ILE A 329 5.87 -1.31 -16.52
N GLN A 330 5.39 -2.56 -16.47
CA GLN A 330 4.25 -3.00 -17.28
C GLN A 330 2.99 -2.16 -17.03
N LEU A 331 2.65 -1.87 -15.77
CA LEU A 331 1.47 -1.06 -15.43
C LEU A 331 1.61 0.38 -15.94
N ALA A 332 2.79 0.97 -15.82
CA ALA A 332 3.08 2.30 -16.34
C ALA A 332 3.01 2.35 -17.88
N GLU A 333 3.52 1.33 -18.57
CA GLU A 333 3.43 1.22 -20.02
C GLU A 333 1.99 1.04 -20.50
N ASN A 334 1.20 0.19 -19.84
CA ASN A 334 -0.22 0.00 -20.13
C ASN A 334 -0.99 1.31 -19.94
N LEU A 335 -0.75 2.03 -18.83
CA LEU A 335 -1.40 3.31 -18.59
C LEU A 335 -1.06 4.37 -19.66
N ARG A 336 0.19 4.39 -20.13
CA ARG A 336 0.62 5.30 -21.21
C ARG A 336 -0.08 5.01 -22.53
N THR A 337 -0.23 3.73 -22.88
CA THR A 337 -0.84 3.30 -24.14
C THR A 337 -2.36 3.46 -24.21
N LEU A 338 -3.04 3.62 -23.06
CA LEU A 338 -4.49 3.81 -23.03
C LEU A 338 -4.97 5.07 -23.78
N PRO A 339 -6.01 5.00 -24.62
CA PRO A 339 -6.57 6.16 -25.33
C PRO A 339 -7.52 6.95 -24.41
N LEU A 340 -7.01 7.47 -23.30
CA LEU A 340 -7.76 8.30 -22.34
C LEU A 340 -7.06 9.65 -22.12
N PRO A 341 -7.81 10.71 -21.76
CA PRO A 341 -7.23 12.00 -21.44
C PRO A 341 -6.33 11.92 -20.20
N GLU A 342 -5.27 12.74 -20.16
CA GLU A 342 -4.29 12.75 -19.06
C GLU A 342 -4.95 13.00 -17.69
N ALA A 343 -6.00 13.82 -17.64
CA ALA A 343 -6.75 14.09 -16.40
C ALA A 343 -7.37 12.83 -15.78
N ALA A 344 -7.79 11.85 -16.59
CA ALA A 344 -8.34 10.58 -16.10
C ALA A 344 -7.24 9.62 -15.63
N LYS A 345 -6.03 9.73 -16.19
CA LYS A 345 -4.87 8.89 -15.84
C LYS A 345 -4.09 9.43 -14.64
N ALA A 346 -4.17 10.74 -14.37
CA ALA A 346 -3.37 11.43 -13.36
C ALA A 346 -3.43 10.82 -11.95
N PRO A 347 -4.60 10.36 -11.44
CA PRO A 347 -4.67 9.69 -10.14
C PRO A 347 -3.82 8.41 -10.08
N LEU A 348 -3.99 7.51 -11.06
CA LEU A 348 -3.25 6.26 -11.14
C LEU A 348 -1.76 6.49 -11.41
N GLU A 349 -1.40 7.51 -12.21
CA GLU A 349 0.00 7.91 -12.36
C GLU A 349 0.64 8.36 -11.04
N GLY A 350 -0.11 9.11 -10.22
CA GLY A 350 0.34 9.52 -8.89
C GLY A 350 0.59 8.33 -7.97
N ALA A 351 -0.31 7.34 -8.00
CA ALA A 351 -0.22 6.13 -7.19
C ALA A 351 0.93 5.20 -7.66
N LEU A 352 1.12 5.06 -8.98
CA LEU A 352 2.26 4.33 -9.56
C LEU A 352 3.60 4.96 -9.16
N ARG A 353 3.71 6.30 -9.19
CA ARG A 353 4.92 7.01 -8.73
C ARG A 353 5.21 6.75 -7.27
N LEU A 354 4.20 6.74 -6.40
CA LEU A 354 4.37 6.42 -4.98
C LEU A 354 4.85 4.97 -4.79
N ALA A 355 4.32 4.02 -5.57
CA ALA A 355 4.79 2.63 -5.54
C ALA A 355 6.24 2.50 -6.04
N GLU A 356 6.63 3.25 -7.07
CA GLU A 356 8.02 3.31 -7.54
C GLU A 356 8.96 3.92 -6.48
N GLU A 357 8.55 4.99 -5.81
CA GLU A 357 9.30 5.59 -4.69
C GLU A 357 9.44 4.60 -3.53
N THR A 358 8.38 3.86 -3.21
CA THR A 358 8.40 2.81 -2.19
C THR A 358 9.45 1.73 -2.50
N LEU A 359 9.51 1.23 -3.74
CA LEU A 359 10.54 0.26 -4.16
C LEU A 359 11.95 0.84 -4.12
N LYS A 360 12.14 2.11 -4.53
CA LYS A 360 13.45 2.76 -4.51
C LYS A 360 14.00 2.89 -3.10
N GLU A 361 13.13 3.09 -2.11
CA GLU A 361 13.50 3.16 -0.70
C GLU A 361 13.69 1.78 -0.06
N GLY A 362 13.43 0.68 -0.79
CA GLY A 362 13.63 -0.70 -0.31
C GLY A 362 12.36 -1.40 0.21
N GLY A 363 11.20 -0.76 0.12
CA GLY A 363 9.91 -1.33 0.55
C GLY A 363 9.22 -2.13 -0.56
N LEU A 364 8.24 -2.95 -0.18
CA LEU A 364 7.44 -3.76 -1.11
C LEU A 364 6.03 -3.17 -1.26
N PRO A 365 5.71 -2.46 -2.37
CA PRO A 365 4.38 -1.90 -2.56
C PRO A 365 3.35 -2.98 -2.90
N ASP A 366 2.12 -2.78 -2.41
CA ASP A 366 0.97 -3.53 -2.92
C ASP A 366 0.58 -2.97 -4.29
N LEU A 367 0.50 -3.87 -5.27
CA LEU A 367 0.17 -3.55 -6.66
C LEU A 367 -1.28 -3.87 -6.99
N HIS A 368 -1.97 -4.65 -6.16
CA HIS A 368 -3.31 -5.12 -6.47
C HIS A 368 -4.31 -3.97 -6.70
N PRO A 369 -4.36 -2.91 -5.86
CA PRO A 369 -5.26 -1.77 -6.11
C PRO A 369 -4.96 -1.06 -7.43
N LEU A 370 -3.67 -0.96 -7.80
CA LEU A 370 -3.24 -0.31 -9.05
C LEU A 370 -3.67 -1.11 -10.28
N GLU A 371 -3.63 -2.44 -10.20
CA GLU A 371 -4.12 -3.32 -11.26
C GLU A 371 -5.63 -3.21 -11.45
N GLU A 372 -6.39 -3.11 -10.35
CA GLU A 372 -7.83 -2.93 -10.42
C GLU A 372 -8.23 -1.58 -11.03
N GLU A 373 -7.57 -0.50 -10.62
CA GLU A 373 -7.77 0.82 -11.22
C GLU A 373 -7.41 0.84 -12.71
N LEU A 374 -6.29 0.22 -13.10
CA LEU A 374 -5.92 0.10 -14.50
C LEU A 374 -6.98 -0.65 -15.31
N ARG A 375 -7.50 -1.77 -14.78
CA ARG A 375 -8.58 -2.54 -15.43
C ARG A 375 -9.85 -1.69 -15.59
N ARG A 376 -10.21 -0.87 -14.60
CA ARG A 376 -11.35 0.05 -14.71
C ARG A 376 -11.13 1.06 -15.84
N LEU A 377 -9.94 1.65 -15.93
CA LEU A 377 -9.61 2.57 -17.03
C LEU A 377 -9.56 1.88 -18.40
N GLU A 378 -9.07 0.64 -18.48
CA GLU A 378 -9.12 -0.18 -19.70
C GLU A 378 -10.55 -0.43 -20.16
N GLU A 379 -11.47 -0.74 -19.23
CA GLU A 379 -12.90 -0.90 -19.55
C GLU A 379 -13.51 0.42 -20.04
N GLU A 380 -13.21 1.54 -19.39
CA GLU A 380 -13.68 2.86 -19.82
C GLU A 380 -13.18 3.23 -21.22
N ALA A 381 -11.90 2.96 -21.50
CA ALA A 381 -11.30 3.17 -22.81
C ALA A 381 -11.99 2.33 -23.89
N ARG A 382 -12.23 1.04 -23.63
CA ARG A 382 -12.95 0.15 -24.56
C ARG A 382 -14.38 0.63 -24.81
N ARG A 383 -15.10 1.05 -23.77
CA ARG A 383 -16.47 1.58 -23.91
C ARG A 383 -16.50 2.83 -24.78
N ARG A 384 -15.56 3.75 -24.59
CA ARG A 384 -15.44 4.95 -25.44
C ARG A 384 -15.12 4.59 -26.89
N GLU A 385 -14.19 3.67 -27.11
CA GLU A 385 -13.83 3.23 -28.46
C GLU A 385 -15.01 2.54 -29.17
N GLU A 386 -15.78 1.70 -28.47
CA GLU A 386 -16.99 1.08 -29.00
C GLU A 386 -18.07 2.11 -29.34
N ALA A 387 -18.28 3.12 -28.48
CA ALA A 387 -19.23 4.19 -28.73
C ALA A 387 -18.81 5.02 -29.96
N GLU A 388 -17.53 5.37 -30.08
CA GLU A 388 -17.01 6.08 -31.26
C GLU A 388 -17.15 5.26 -32.54
N ARG A 389 -16.86 3.95 -32.49
CA ARG A 389 -17.03 3.05 -33.64
C ARG A 389 -18.48 3.02 -34.10
N ARG A 390 -19.44 2.91 -33.17
CA ARG A 390 -20.87 2.95 -33.48
C ARG A 390 -21.28 4.28 -34.10
N LEU A 391 -20.87 5.40 -33.53
CA LEU A 391 -21.17 6.73 -34.10
C LEU A 391 -20.60 6.89 -35.52
N LYS A 392 -19.40 6.33 -35.79
CA LYS A 392 -18.80 6.31 -37.13
C LYS A 392 -19.59 5.42 -38.09
N GLU A 393 -19.98 4.22 -37.69
CA GLU A 393 -20.81 3.32 -38.49
C GLU A 393 -22.18 3.94 -38.81
N GLU A 394 -22.80 4.58 -37.83
CA GLU A 394 -24.09 5.28 -37.99
C GLU A 394 -23.96 6.49 -38.93
N ARG A 395 -22.88 7.26 -38.82
CA ARG A 395 -22.55 8.32 -39.77
C ARG A 395 -22.42 7.76 -41.18
N GLU A 396 -21.64 6.71 -41.38
CA GLU A 396 -21.46 6.10 -42.70
C GLU A 396 -22.77 5.56 -43.29
N ALA A 397 -23.62 4.95 -42.46
CA ALA A 397 -24.94 4.48 -42.87
C ALA A 397 -25.81 5.65 -43.35
N LEU A 398 -25.86 6.75 -42.60
CA LEU A 398 -26.58 7.97 -43.00
C LEU A 398 -26.02 8.59 -44.29
N ILE A 399 -24.70 8.61 -44.50
CA ILE A 399 -24.10 9.08 -45.76
C ILE A 399 -24.57 8.21 -46.92
N ARG A 400 -24.56 6.88 -46.77
CA ARG A 400 -25.00 5.95 -47.82
C ARG A 400 -26.48 6.15 -48.16
N GLU A 401 -27.32 6.34 -47.14
CA GLU A 401 -28.74 6.62 -47.33
C GLU A 401 -28.97 7.96 -48.05
N LEU A 402 -28.27 9.02 -47.66
CA LEU A 402 -28.43 10.36 -48.25
C LEU A 402 -27.87 10.44 -49.68
N LYS A 403 -26.78 9.72 -50.01
CA LYS A 403 -26.22 9.65 -51.37
C LYS A 403 -27.19 9.06 -52.38
N GLY A 404 -28.06 8.16 -51.94
CA GLY A 404 -29.10 7.56 -52.78
C GLY A 404 -30.33 8.44 -53.00
N ARG A 405 -30.37 9.64 -52.42
CA ARG A 405 -31.55 10.51 -52.42
C ARG A 405 -31.32 11.81 -53.19
N GLY A 406 -32.42 12.38 -53.68
CA GLY A 406 -32.41 13.53 -54.59
C GLY A 406 -31.86 14.82 -53.98
N GLU A 407 -31.89 15.90 -54.77
CA GLU A 407 -31.23 17.19 -54.49
C GLU A 407 -31.60 17.83 -53.16
N ALA A 408 -32.80 17.56 -52.62
CA ALA A 408 -33.26 18.10 -51.34
C ALA A 408 -32.43 17.65 -50.12
N PHE A 409 -31.65 16.57 -50.23
CA PHE A 409 -30.85 16.00 -49.13
C PHE A 409 -29.35 16.33 -49.22
N LEU A 410 -28.90 16.96 -50.31
CA LEU A 410 -27.52 17.39 -50.51
C LEU A 410 -26.95 18.27 -49.37
N PRO A 411 -27.65 19.28 -48.83
CA PRO A 411 -27.08 20.12 -47.77
C PRO A 411 -26.79 19.34 -46.48
N LEU A 412 -27.62 18.36 -46.13
CA LEU A 412 -27.36 17.49 -44.96
C LEU A 412 -26.20 16.52 -45.23
N LEU A 413 -26.05 16.05 -46.46
CA LEU A 413 -24.97 15.18 -46.85
C LEU A 413 -23.62 15.91 -46.82
N GLU A 414 -23.56 17.17 -47.25
CA GLU A 414 -22.37 18.02 -47.15
C GLU A 414 -22.01 18.31 -45.69
N GLU A 415 -23.00 18.69 -44.85
CA GLU A 415 -22.80 18.91 -43.40
C GLU A 415 -22.27 17.64 -42.71
N LEU A 416 -22.82 16.47 -43.03
CA LEU A 416 -22.42 15.19 -42.43
C LEU A 416 -21.10 14.63 -42.98
N GLN A 417 -20.67 15.03 -44.19
CA GLN A 417 -19.33 14.74 -44.71
C GLN A 417 -18.26 15.68 -44.12
N ALA A 418 -18.61 16.94 -43.84
CA ALA A 418 -17.69 17.93 -43.27
C ALA A 418 -17.46 17.75 -41.75
N LEU A 419 -18.30 16.98 -41.06
CA LEU A 419 -18.23 16.76 -39.61
C LEU A 419 -16.95 16.03 -39.17
N SER A 420 -16.32 16.55 -38.11
CA SER A 420 -15.23 15.86 -37.39
C SER A 420 -15.77 14.66 -36.61
N PRO A 421 -14.99 13.56 -36.44
CA PRO A 421 -15.35 12.48 -35.52
C PRO A 421 -15.65 12.95 -34.09
N ASP A 422 -14.98 14.00 -33.61
CA ASP A 422 -15.12 14.52 -32.25
C ASP A 422 -16.48 15.22 -32.01
N ASP A 423 -17.06 15.81 -33.07
CA ASP A 423 -18.35 16.52 -32.99
C ASP A 423 -19.56 15.60 -33.23
N LEU A 424 -19.32 14.33 -33.60
CA LEU A 424 -20.39 13.36 -33.88
C LEU A 424 -21.39 13.17 -32.73
N PRO A 425 -20.99 12.98 -31.45
CA PRO A 425 -21.96 12.74 -30.39
C PRO A 425 -22.94 13.90 -30.21
N GLU A 426 -22.52 15.15 -30.43
CA GLU A 426 -23.39 16.32 -30.26
C GLU A 426 -24.22 16.63 -31.52
N ARG A 427 -23.62 16.51 -32.71
CA ARG A 427 -24.23 16.98 -33.97
C ARG A 427 -25.06 15.91 -34.68
N LEU A 428 -24.75 14.61 -34.49
CA LEU A 428 -25.46 13.52 -35.16
C LEU A 428 -26.95 13.43 -34.77
N PRO A 429 -27.35 13.61 -33.49
CA PRO A 429 -28.76 13.67 -33.10
C PRO A 429 -29.51 14.83 -33.77
N GLU A 430 -28.88 16.01 -33.85
CA GLU A 430 -29.47 17.16 -34.54
C GLU A 430 -29.70 16.89 -36.02
N ILE A 431 -28.72 16.28 -36.70
CA ILE A 431 -28.84 15.92 -38.12
C ILE A 431 -29.93 14.88 -38.35
N ARG A 432 -30.07 13.89 -37.45
CA ARG A 432 -31.18 12.91 -37.50
C ARG A 432 -32.54 13.60 -37.41
N SER A 433 -32.68 14.57 -36.53
CA SER A 433 -33.92 15.32 -36.37
C SER A 433 -34.29 16.11 -37.64
N ARG A 434 -33.29 16.76 -38.27
CA ARG A 434 -33.46 17.48 -39.54
C ARG A 434 -33.76 16.54 -40.70
N TYR A 435 -33.12 15.37 -40.74
CA TYR A 435 -33.40 14.33 -41.72
C TYR A 435 -34.83 13.81 -41.62
N ALA A 436 -35.33 13.53 -40.40
CA ALA A 436 -36.71 13.14 -40.16
C ALA A 436 -37.72 14.23 -40.58
N ALA A 437 -37.39 15.50 -40.35
CA ALA A 437 -38.21 16.62 -40.80
C ALA A 437 -38.27 16.74 -42.34
N LEU A 438 -37.13 16.55 -43.02
CA LEU A 438 -37.09 16.54 -44.49
C LEU A 438 -37.83 15.35 -45.10
N LEU A 439 -37.72 14.16 -44.50
CA LEU A 439 -38.50 12.97 -44.86
C LEU A 439 -40.01 13.26 -44.85
N LYS A 440 -40.48 13.95 -43.81
CA LYS A 440 -41.87 14.37 -43.68
C LYS A 440 -42.27 15.40 -44.73
N ALA A 441 -41.39 16.37 -45.02
CA ALA A 441 -41.64 17.43 -46.01
C ALA A 441 -41.68 16.92 -47.46
N GLN A 442 -40.90 15.88 -47.79
CA GLN A 442 -40.86 15.26 -49.12
C GLN A 442 -41.95 14.20 -49.35
N GLY A 443 -42.80 13.93 -48.35
CA GLY A 443 -43.88 12.94 -48.46
C GLY A 443 -43.42 11.48 -48.37
N GLU A 444 -42.19 11.23 -47.92
CA GLU A 444 -41.61 9.89 -47.73
C GLU A 444 -42.05 9.25 -46.38
N GLU A 445 -43.35 9.30 -46.09
CA GLU A 445 -43.91 8.87 -44.79
C GLU A 445 -43.69 7.37 -44.50
N ALA A 446 -43.59 6.54 -45.53
CA ALA A 446 -43.33 5.11 -45.38
C ALA A 446 -41.92 4.84 -44.80
N LEU A 447 -40.93 5.62 -45.23
CA LEU A 447 -39.55 5.52 -44.75
C LEU A 447 -39.42 6.11 -43.34
N LEU A 448 -40.09 7.22 -43.06
CA LEU A 448 -40.16 7.78 -41.70
C LEU A 448 -40.78 6.78 -40.72
N ARG A 449 -41.88 6.11 -41.10
CA ARG A 449 -42.52 5.08 -40.27
C ARG A 449 -41.62 3.86 -40.04
N ALA A 450 -40.86 3.43 -41.05
CA ALA A 450 -39.89 2.34 -40.90
C ALA A 450 -38.79 2.72 -39.89
N LYS A 451 -38.22 3.93 -40.01
CA LYS A 451 -37.18 4.42 -39.08
C LYS A 451 -37.70 4.63 -37.65
N LEU A 452 -38.93 5.08 -37.49
CA LEU A 452 -39.56 5.19 -36.16
C LEU A 452 -39.80 3.81 -35.53
N ARG A 453 -40.16 2.79 -36.33
CA ARG A 453 -40.29 1.41 -35.84
C ARG A 453 -38.95 0.80 -35.45
N GLU A 454 -37.90 0.98 -36.25
CA GLU A 454 -36.54 0.55 -35.89
C GLU A 454 -36.08 1.19 -34.57
N ALA A 455 -36.35 2.48 -34.39
CA ALA A 455 -36.04 3.19 -33.15
C ALA A 455 -36.90 2.73 -31.96
N GLU A 456 -38.17 2.38 -32.18
CA GLU A 456 -39.06 1.82 -31.17
C GLU A 456 -38.61 0.42 -30.72
N GLU A 457 -38.20 -0.44 -31.65
CA GLU A 457 -37.64 -1.76 -31.36
C GLU A 457 -36.33 -1.64 -30.56
N ALA A 458 -35.43 -0.72 -30.96
CA ALA A 458 -34.20 -0.45 -30.24
C ALA A 458 -34.44 0.11 -28.83
N LEU A 459 -35.43 1.00 -28.66
CA LEU A 459 -35.82 1.51 -27.34
C LEU A 459 -36.41 0.39 -26.45
N ASN A 460 -37.26 -0.47 -27.01
CA ASN A 460 -37.84 -1.60 -26.28
C ASN A 460 -36.79 -2.61 -25.82
N ALA A 461 -35.71 -2.81 -26.59
CA ALA A 461 -34.59 -3.65 -26.18
C ALA A 461 -33.81 -3.05 -24.99
N LEU A 462 -33.68 -1.72 -24.92
CA LEU A 462 -32.94 -1.02 -23.86
C LEU A 462 -33.79 -0.76 -22.60
N ARG A 463 -35.12 -0.68 -22.76
CA ARG A 463 -36.09 -0.40 -21.70
C ARG A 463 -35.97 -1.26 -20.43
N PRO A 464 -35.85 -2.60 -20.49
CA PRO A 464 -35.78 -3.41 -19.27
C PRO A 464 -34.52 -3.12 -18.44
N GLN A 465 -33.38 -2.94 -19.10
CA GLN A 465 -32.11 -2.59 -18.44
C GLN A 465 -32.16 -1.17 -17.84
N ALA A 466 -32.74 -0.22 -18.58
CA ALA A 466 -32.81 1.18 -18.15
C ALA A 466 -33.70 1.35 -16.92
N LEU A 467 -34.84 0.67 -16.86
CA LEU A 467 -35.73 0.71 -15.71
C LEU A 467 -35.11 0.06 -14.47
N ALA A 468 -34.38 -1.05 -14.64
CA ALA A 468 -33.69 -1.73 -13.54
C ALA A 468 -32.61 -0.85 -12.88
N LEU A 469 -32.00 0.05 -13.65
CA LEU A 469 -30.95 0.97 -13.20
C LEU A 469 -31.47 2.36 -12.82
N GLY A 470 -32.80 2.57 -12.79
CA GLY A 470 -33.41 3.83 -12.37
C GLY A 470 -33.46 4.93 -13.43
N LEU A 471 -33.19 4.62 -14.71
CA LEU A 471 -33.22 5.58 -15.84
C LEU A 471 -34.61 5.73 -16.46
N GLY A 472 -35.68 5.64 -15.66
CA GLY A 472 -37.07 5.67 -16.14
C GLY A 472 -37.44 6.97 -16.87
N GLU A 473 -36.96 8.12 -16.39
CA GLU A 473 -37.24 9.42 -17.00
C GLU A 473 -36.65 9.53 -18.41
N ALA A 474 -35.42 9.06 -18.62
CA ALA A 474 -34.77 9.09 -19.93
C ALA A 474 -35.47 8.16 -20.95
N VAL A 475 -35.99 7.03 -20.50
CA VAL A 475 -36.82 6.11 -21.32
C VAL A 475 -38.14 6.77 -21.68
N GLU A 476 -38.78 7.49 -20.75
CA GLU A 476 -40.01 8.22 -21.02
C GLU A 476 -39.80 9.39 -21.99
N GLU A 477 -38.69 10.13 -21.87
CA GLU A 477 -38.33 11.18 -22.83
C GLU A 477 -38.14 10.62 -24.24
N ALA A 478 -37.43 9.50 -24.39
CA ALA A 478 -37.27 8.82 -25.66
C ALA A 478 -38.61 8.29 -26.22
N ALA A 479 -39.49 7.76 -25.37
CA ALA A 479 -40.82 7.31 -25.76
C ALA A 479 -41.73 8.46 -26.19
N LYS A 480 -41.66 9.62 -25.51
CA LYS A 480 -42.38 10.84 -25.89
C LYS A 480 -41.90 11.37 -27.24
N ALA A 481 -40.58 11.37 -27.49
CA ALA A 481 -40.03 11.77 -28.77
C ALA A 481 -40.54 10.88 -29.93
N LEU A 482 -40.61 9.56 -29.72
CA LEU A 482 -41.20 8.63 -30.70
C LEU A 482 -42.70 8.90 -30.93
N ALA A 483 -43.46 9.19 -29.87
CA ALA A 483 -44.89 9.52 -29.97
C ALA A 483 -45.13 10.84 -30.73
N GLU A 484 -44.21 11.79 -30.64
CA GLU A 484 -44.22 13.03 -31.42
C GLU A 484 -43.74 12.85 -32.88
N GLY A 485 -43.29 11.65 -33.25
CA GLY A 485 -42.75 11.34 -34.58
C GLY A 485 -41.33 11.86 -34.82
N LYS A 486 -40.56 12.10 -33.74
CA LYS A 486 -39.15 12.48 -33.78
C LYS A 486 -38.27 11.27 -33.50
N LEU A 487 -37.08 11.22 -34.10
CA LEU A 487 -36.09 10.18 -33.80
C LEU A 487 -35.42 10.51 -32.44
N PRO A 488 -35.52 9.63 -31.43
CA PRO A 488 -34.88 9.84 -30.14
C PRO A 488 -33.37 9.61 -30.22
N ASP A 489 -32.63 10.22 -29.30
CA ASP A 489 -31.21 9.97 -29.12
C ASP A 489 -30.98 8.71 -28.25
N LEU A 490 -30.95 7.57 -28.92
CA LEU A 490 -30.74 6.28 -28.26
C LEU A 490 -29.28 6.06 -27.82
N GLU A 491 -28.31 6.79 -28.39
CA GLU A 491 -26.90 6.69 -27.99
C GLU A 491 -26.68 7.40 -26.65
N ALA A 492 -27.31 8.56 -26.43
CA ALA A 492 -27.33 9.20 -25.11
C ALA A 492 -27.96 8.31 -24.03
N LEU A 493 -29.04 7.58 -24.38
CA LEU A 493 -29.66 6.62 -23.45
C LEU A 493 -28.71 5.45 -23.13
N ARG A 494 -28.00 4.93 -24.12
CA ARG A 494 -27.00 3.86 -23.96
C ARG A 494 -25.80 4.30 -23.12
N ALA A 495 -25.32 5.53 -23.30
CA ALA A 495 -24.25 6.10 -22.49
C ALA A 495 -24.66 6.19 -21.01
N ARG A 496 -25.86 6.73 -20.73
CA ARG A 496 -26.42 6.80 -19.37
C ARG A 496 -26.61 5.41 -18.75
N LEU A 497 -27.07 4.45 -19.55
CA LEU A 497 -27.18 3.04 -19.16
C LEU A 497 -25.83 2.47 -18.72
N ALA A 498 -24.79 2.65 -19.52
CA ALA A 498 -23.46 2.15 -19.23
C ALA A 498 -22.84 2.80 -17.98
N GLU A 499 -23.10 4.10 -17.76
CA GLU A 499 -22.71 4.81 -16.53
C GLU A 499 -23.44 4.26 -15.30
N ALA A 500 -24.75 4.06 -15.40
CA ALA A 500 -25.56 3.53 -14.31
C ALA A 500 -25.18 2.06 -13.97
N GLU A 501 -24.84 1.25 -14.97
CA GLU A 501 -24.28 -0.09 -14.75
C GLU A 501 -22.93 -0.05 -14.03
N ALA A 502 -22.05 0.89 -14.39
CA ALA A 502 -20.75 1.05 -13.73
C ALA A 502 -20.93 1.43 -12.25
N GLN A 503 -21.84 2.38 -11.96
CA GLN A 503 -22.15 2.79 -10.60
C GLN A 503 -22.81 1.67 -9.78
N ALA A 504 -23.71 0.90 -10.38
CA ALA A 504 -24.34 -0.25 -9.72
C ALA A 504 -23.31 -1.33 -9.38
N ARG A 505 -22.36 -1.61 -10.28
CA ARG A 505 -21.25 -2.54 -10.01
C ARG A 505 -20.34 -2.04 -8.89
N GLN A 506 -19.99 -0.76 -8.87
CA GLN A 506 -19.21 -0.18 -7.77
C GLN A 506 -19.93 -0.33 -6.42
N ARG A 507 -21.22 0.00 -6.36
CA ARG A 507 -22.02 -0.17 -5.14
C ARG A 507 -22.10 -1.63 -4.69
N ALA A 508 -22.26 -2.57 -5.61
CA ALA A 508 -22.29 -3.99 -5.29
C ALA A 508 -20.95 -4.50 -4.74
N LEU A 509 -19.83 -4.00 -5.27
CA LEU A 509 -18.49 -4.30 -4.74
C LEU A 509 -18.29 -3.69 -3.34
N GLU A 510 -18.77 -2.47 -3.13
CA GLU A 510 -18.74 -1.82 -1.81
C GLU A 510 -19.62 -2.53 -0.76
N GLU A 511 -20.76 -3.10 -1.16
CA GLU A 511 -21.63 -3.89 -0.28
C GLU A 511 -21.05 -5.26 0.06
N LEU A 512 -20.32 -5.89 -0.87
CA LEU A 512 -19.61 -7.16 -0.61
C LEU A 512 -18.35 -6.98 0.26
N ALA A 513 -17.78 -5.78 0.28
CA ALA A 513 -16.64 -5.43 1.12
C ALA A 513 -17.04 -5.02 2.57
N ARG A 514 -18.33 -4.88 2.85
CA ARG A 514 -18.89 -4.65 4.20
C ARG A 514 -19.37 -5.95 4.82
#